data_AF-A0A0A1H3J4-F1
#
_entry.id   AF-A0A0A1H3J4-F1
#
_cell.length_a   1.000
_cell.length_b   1.000
_cell.length_c   1.000
_cell.angle_alpha   90.00
_cell.angle_beta   90.00
_cell.angle_gamma   90.00
#
_symmetry.space_group_name_H-M   'P 1'
#
loop_
_entity.id
_entity.type
_entity.pdbx_description
1 polymer ?
#
loop_
_entity_poly.entity_id
_entity_poly.type
_entity_poly.pdbx_seq_one_letter_code
_entity_poly.pdbx_strand_id
1 'polypeptide(L)'
;MQVATLRNQAVRTTFHISPEVAAAAILQAQSHGLRIQEWLDRVIVDACMATGEEANPVGHLTNEMTIELFARMATYAPGALVGRWKLLFDRVLLEHDLWDYPRSTPSDLEEDPDAVPHLCMERLRKRWPALLAASFAM
;
A
#
# COMPACT_ATOMS: atom_id res chain seq x y z
N MET A 1 -14.01 -48.04 26.66
CA MET A 1 -14.20 -46.76 25.94
C MET A 1 -13.16 -45.77 26.46
N GLN A 2 -12.05 -45.58 25.74
CA GLN A 2 -10.99 -44.65 26.12
C GLN A 2 -11.14 -43.37 25.31
N VAL A 3 -11.34 -42.27 26.02
CA VAL A 3 -11.39 -40.91 25.48
C VAL A 3 -9.94 -40.49 25.17
N ALA A 4 -9.62 -40.32 23.89
CA ALA A 4 -8.32 -39.84 23.46
C ALA A 4 -8.16 -38.37 23.87
N THR A 5 -7.33 -38.13 24.88
CA THR A 5 -6.82 -36.82 25.25
C THR A 5 -5.91 -36.33 24.13
N LEU A 6 -6.43 -35.48 23.25
CA LEU A 6 -5.65 -34.67 22.32
C LEU A 6 -4.68 -33.82 23.16
N ARG A 7 -3.42 -34.23 23.19
CA ARG A 7 -2.32 -33.45 23.78
C ARG A 7 -2.24 -32.12 23.04
N ASN A 8 -2.66 -31.05 23.70
CA ASN A 8 -2.46 -29.67 23.25
C ASN A 8 -0.95 -29.38 23.26
N GLN A 9 -0.26 -29.67 22.16
CA GLN A 9 1.15 -29.32 21.99
C GLN A 9 1.22 -27.80 21.83
N ALA A 10 1.78 -27.12 22.83
CA ALA A 10 2.11 -25.70 22.72
C ALA A 10 3.15 -25.53 21.59
N VAL A 11 2.70 -25.08 20.43
CA VAL A 11 3.57 -24.79 19.29
C VAL A 11 4.28 -23.48 19.59
N ARG A 12 5.60 -23.53 19.74
CA ARG A 12 6.43 -22.33 19.90
C ARG A 12 6.87 -21.83 18.52
N THR A 13 6.25 -20.75 18.06
CA THR A 13 6.67 -20.03 16.85
C THR A 13 7.86 -19.13 17.17
N THR A 14 8.93 -19.27 16.39
CA THR A 14 10.12 -18.41 16.48
C THR A 14 10.24 -17.64 15.17
N PHE A 15 10.28 -16.31 15.25
CA PHE A 15 10.40 -15.44 14.08
C PHE A 15 11.76 -14.75 14.08
N HIS A 16 12.43 -14.78 12.94
CA HIS A 16 13.62 -13.98 12.68
C HIS A 16 13.19 -12.75 11.89
N ILE A 17 13.13 -11.60 12.55
CA ILE A 17 12.72 -10.32 11.97
C ILE A 17 13.91 -9.36 11.94
N SER A 18 14.00 -8.54 10.89
CA SER A 18 15.03 -7.50 10.82
C SER A 18 14.76 -6.41 11.88
N PRO A 19 15.79 -5.67 12.32
CA PRO A 19 15.64 -4.65 13.36
C PRO A 19 14.61 -3.56 13.01
N GLU A 20 14.54 -3.17 11.74
CA GLU A 20 13.59 -2.17 11.23
C GLU A 20 12.14 -2.66 11.33
N VAL A 21 11.90 -3.93 10.96
CA VAL A 21 10.58 -4.55 11.05
C VAL A 21 10.16 -4.72 12.51
N ALA A 22 11.09 -5.06 13.41
CA ALA A 22 10.81 -5.15 14.84
C ALA A 22 10.40 -3.79 15.43
N ALA A 23 11.09 -2.71 15.05
CA ALA A 23 10.75 -1.36 15.50
C ALA A 23 9.35 -0.94 15.01
N ALA A 24 9.05 -1.15 13.73
CA ALA A 24 7.74 -0.87 13.17
C ALA A 24 6.62 -1.68 13.85
N ALA A 25 6.86 -2.96 14.13
CA ALA A 25 5.91 -3.83 14.82
C ALA A 25 5.63 -3.38 16.26
N ILE A 26 6.65 -2.93 17.00
CA ILE A 26 6.48 -2.39 18.36
C ILE A 26 5.65 -1.11 18.34
N LEU A 27 5.95 -0.19 17.41
CA LEU A 27 5.20 1.06 17.27
C LEU A 27 3.73 0.79 16.94
N GLN A 28 3.47 -0.19 16.08
CA GLN A 28 2.11 -0.58 15.73
C GLN A 28 1.37 -1.30 16.86
N ALA A 29 2.07 -2.14 17.64
CA ALA A 29 1.47 -2.74 18.82
C ALA A 29 1.06 -1.66 19.84
N GLN A 30 1.93 -0.68 20.06
CA GLN A 30 1.68 0.44 20.98
C GLN A 30 0.53 1.33 20.53
N SER A 31 0.43 1.65 19.24
CA SER A 31 -0.67 2.47 18.70
C SER A 31 -2.05 1.81 18.90
N HIS A 32 -2.09 0.48 19.00
CA HIS A 32 -3.31 -0.29 19.26
C HIS A 32 -3.50 -0.64 20.74
N GLY A 33 -2.61 -0.21 21.64
CA GLY A 33 -2.65 -0.53 23.06
C GLY A 33 -2.40 -2.01 23.37
N LEU A 34 -1.78 -2.75 22.45
CA LEU A 34 -1.53 -4.19 22.55
C LEU A 34 -0.07 -4.48 22.88
N ARG A 35 0.18 -5.65 23.50
CA ARG A 35 1.55 -6.18 23.57
C ARG A 35 1.98 -6.68 22.19
N ILE A 36 3.29 -6.67 21.94
CA ILE A 36 3.85 -7.11 20.66
C ILE A 36 3.44 -8.54 20.28
N GLN A 37 3.32 -9.45 21.25
CA GLN A 37 2.88 -10.82 21.03
C GLN A 37 1.41 -10.87 20.58
N GLU A 38 0.52 -10.15 21.27
CA GLU A 38 -0.91 -10.10 20.97
C GLU A 38 -1.16 -9.44 19.60
N TRP A 39 -0.39 -8.41 19.28
CA TRP A 39 -0.43 -7.76 17.97
C TRP A 39 0.05 -8.72 16.87
N LEU A 40 1.16 -9.45 17.08
CA LEU A 40 1.65 -10.43 16.12
C LEU A 40 0.66 -11.59 15.93
N ASP A 41 0.09 -12.13 17.00
CA ASP A 41 -0.91 -13.19 16.92
C ASP A 41 -2.14 -12.71 16.14
N ARG A 42 -2.61 -11.49 16.40
CA ARG A 42 -3.70 -10.88 15.64
C ARG A 42 -3.35 -10.72 14.17
N VAL A 43 -2.18 -10.18 13.83
CA VAL A 43 -1.74 -10.01 12.44
C VAL A 43 -1.61 -11.35 11.73
N ILE A 44 -1.10 -12.39 12.40
CA ILE A 44 -0.99 -13.73 11.84
C ILE A 44 -2.37 -14.34 11.61
N VAL A 45 -3.28 -14.23 12.59
CA VAL A 45 -4.66 -14.69 12.45
C VAL A 45 -5.36 -13.95 11.32
N ASP A 46 -5.26 -12.62 11.28
CA ASP A 46 -5.84 -11.79 10.22
C ASP A 46 -5.25 -12.19 8.86
N ALA A 47 -3.94 -12.44 8.75
CA ALA A 47 -3.31 -12.88 7.51
C ALA A 47 -3.75 -14.30 7.08
N CYS A 48 -3.90 -15.23 8.02
CA CYS A 48 -4.40 -16.57 7.75
C CYS A 48 -5.87 -16.57 7.37
N MET A 49 -6.70 -15.76 8.03
CA MET A 49 -8.14 -15.65 7.76
C MET A 49 -8.43 -14.82 6.49
N ALA A 50 -7.55 -13.87 6.16
CA ALA A 50 -7.58 -13.10 4.92
C ALA A 50 -7.39 -13.97 3.66
N THR A 51 -6.83 -15.18 3.79
CA THR A 51 -6.71 -16.11 2.65
C THR A 51 -8.02 -16.80 2.29
N GLY A 52 -9.08 -16.64 3.11
CA GLY A 52 -10.36 -17.32 2.96
C GLY A 52 -11.35 -16.61 2.04
N GLU A 53 -11.80 -15.39 2.35
CA GLU A 53 -12.89 -14.77 1.57
C GLU A 53 -13.13 -13.25 1.77
N GLU A 54 -12.44 -12.54 2.68
CA GLU A 54 -12.84 -11.14 3.02
C GLU A 54 -11.72 -10.13 3.33
N ALA A 55 -10.46 -10.39 2.99
CA ALA A 55 -9.51 -9.28 2.86
C ALA A 55 -9.67 -8.69 1.47
N ASN A 56 -10.65 -7.82 1.26
CA ASN A 56 -10.77 -7.05 0.03
C ASN A 56 -9.46 -6.25 -0.15
N PRO A 57 -8.51 -6.70 -0.99
CA PRO A 57 -7.16 -6.12 -1.04
C PRO A 57 -7.22 -4.66 -1.47
N VAL A 58 -8.34 -4.25 -2.07
CA VAL A 58 -8.66 -2.88 -2.49
C VAL A 58 -8.81 -1.93 -1.31
N GLY A 59 -9.26 -2.37 -0.13
CA GLY A 59 -9.50 -1.49 1.03
C GLY A 59 -8.23 -0.89 1.65
N HIS A 60 -7.10 -1.62 1.59
CA HIS A 60 -5.80 -1.07 1.98
C HIS A 60 -5.20 -0.17 0.89
N LEU A 61 -5.54 -0.42 -0.38
CA LEU A 61 -5.08 0.38 -1.52
C LEU A 61 -5.76 1.75 -1.59
N THR A 62 -6.90 1.95 -0.92
CA THR A 62 -7.58 3.25 -0.82
C THR A 62 -7.03 4.17 0.27
N ASN A 63 -6.00 3.73 1.03
CA ASN A 63 -5.37 4.59 2.04
C ASN A 63 -4.67 5.79 1.36
N GLU A 64 -4.87 6.99 1.90
CA GLU A 64 -4.29 8.25 1.43
C GLU A 64 -2.76 8.16 1.22
N MET A 65 -2.06 7.51 2.15
CA MET A 65 -0.61 7.29 2.05
C MET A 65 -0.21 6.46 0.82
N THR A 66 -1.07 5.54 0.39
CA THR A 66 -0.84 4.72 -0.80
C THR A 66 -1.03 5.53 -2.08
N ILE A 67 -2.01 6.43 -2.10
CA ILE A 67 -2.28 7.34 -3.21
C ILE A 67 -1.08 8.30 -3.38
N GLU A 68 -0.60 8.89 -2.28
CA GLU A 68 0.55 9.78 -2.27
C GLU A 68 1.83 9.09 -2.72
N LEU A 69 2.10 7.89 -2.18
CA LEU A 69 3.27 7.10 -2.56
C LEU A 69 3.24 6.76 -4.05
N PHE A 70 2.09 6.32 -4.56
CA PHE A 70 1.93 6.06 -5.99
C PHE A 70 2.18 7.31 -6.82
N ALA A 71 1.58 8.45 -6.46
CA ALA A 71 1.74 9.70 -7.21
C ALA A 71 3.22 10.13 -7.29
N ARG A 72 3.94 10.01 -6.17
CA ARG A 72 5.38 10.31 -6.09
C ARG A 72 6.20 9.34 -6.95
N MET A 73 5.93 8.03 -6.87
CA MET A 73 6.62 7.03 -7.65
C MET A 73 6.35 7.18 -9.15
N ALA A 74 5.11 7.45 -9.54
CA ALA A 74 4.71 7.71 -10.91
C ALA A 74 5.40 8.95 -11.50
N THR A 75 5.61 9.98 -10.69
CA THR A 75 6.27 11.24 -11.12
C THR A 75 7.78 11.10 -11.21
N TYR A 76 8.43 10.53 -10.19
CA TYR A 76 9.91 10.56 -10.06
C TYR A 76 10.61 9.24 -10.39
N ALA A 77 9.92 8.10 -10.31
CA ALA A 77 10.52 6.79 -10.51
C ALA A 77 9.53 5.78 -11.16
N PRO A 78 8.94 6.10 -12.32
CA PRO A 78 7.90 5.24 -12.92
C PRO A 78 8.41 3.84 -13.26
N GLY A 79 9.72 3.69 -13.51
CA GLY A 79 10.37 2.39 -13.76
C GLY A 79 10.38 1.45 -12.55
N ALA A 80 10.19 1.96 -11.33
CA ALA A 80 10.08 1.14 -10.13
C ALA A 80 8.68 0.57 -9.90
N LEU A 81 7.67 1.03 -10.66
CA LEU A 81 6.33 0.46 -10.64
C LEU A 81 6.29 -0.85 -11.45
N VAL A 82 5.94 -1.95 -10.80
CA VAL A 82 5.93 -3.30 -11.38
C VAL A 82 4.57 -3.98 -11.21
N GLY A 83 4.29 -4.98 -12.05
CA GLY A 83 3.07 -5.78 -11.98
C GLY A 83 1.79 -4.93 -12.10
N ARG A 84 0.85 -5.11 -11.17
CA ARG A 84 -0.44 -4.39 -11.16
C ARG A 84 -0.28 -2.87 -10.97
N TRP A 85 0.78 -2.42 -10.31
CA TRP A 85 1.11 -1.00 -10.17
C TRP A 85 1.59 -0.37 -11.47
N LYS A 86 2.30 -1.15 -12.30
CA LYS A 86 2.65 -0.74 -13.66
C LYS A 86 1.40 -0.58 -14.52
N LEU A 87 0.48 -1.54 -14.47
CA LEU A 87 -0.80 -1.46 -15.19
C LEU A 87 -1.64 -0.26 -14.76
N LEU A 88 -1.65 0.05 -13.45
CA LEU A 88 -2.29 1.25 -12.92
C LEU A 88 -1.64 2.51 -13.49
N PHE A 89 -0.31 2.58 -13.50
CA PHE A 89 0.44 3.69 -14.07
C PHE A 89 0.18 3.87 -15.56
N ASP A 90 0.20 2.79 -16.34
CA ASP A 90 -0.09 2.82 -17.78
C ASP A 90 -1.49 3.37 -18.06
N ARG A 91 -2.46 3.10 -17.19
CA ARG A 91 -3.82 3.68 -17.29
C ARG A 91 -3.88 5.13 -16.89
N VAL A 92 -3.19 5.51 -15.83
CA VAL A 92 -3.06 6.91 -15.41
C VAL A 92 -2.36 7.75 -16.48
N LEU A 93 -1.43 7.18 -17.25
CA LEU A 93 -0.82 7.84 -18.41
C LEU A 93 -1.81 8.14 -19.54
N LEU A 94 -2.86 7.32 -19.71
CA LEU A 94 -3.91 7.55 -20.71
C LEU A 94 -4.87 8.68 -20.30
N GLU A 95 -4.88 9.07 -19.02
CA GLU A 95 -5.76 10.10 -18.48
C GLU A 95 -5.02 11.43 -18.29
N HIS A 96 -4.84 12.18 -19.39
CA HIS A 96 -4.12 13.46 -19.37
C HIS A 96 -4.66 14.49 -18.37
N ASP A 97 -5.97 14.45 -18.06
CA ASP A 97 -6.59 15.34 -17.08
C ASP A 97 -6.09 15.12 -15.63
N LEU A 98 -5.46 13.98 -15.34
CA LEU A 98 -4.86 13.72 -14.02
C LEU A 98 -3.51 14.40 -13.83
N TRP A 99 -2.88 14.86 -14.91
CA TRP A 99 -1.55 15.44 -14.89
C TRP A 99 -1.64 16.96 -14.89
N ASP A 100 -0.87 17.59 -14.00
CA ASP A 100 -0.62 19.01 -14.05
C ASP A 100 0.72 19.23 -14.76
N TYR A 101 0.63 19.81 -15.95
CA TYR A 101 1.79 20.17 -16.76
C TYR A 101 2.21 21.59 -16.38
N PRO A 102 3.50 21.83 -16.07
CA PRO A 102 3.99 23.18 -15.84
C PRO A 102 3.70 24.02 -17.09
N ARG A 103 2.99 25.12 -16.88
CA ARG A 103 2.70 26.06 -17.96
C ARG A 103 4.04 26.70 -18.30
N SER A 104 4.52 26.50 -19.52
CA SER A 104 5.76 27.09 -20.00
C SER A 104 5.58 28.60 -20.19
N THR A 105 5.42 29.36 -19.10
CA THR A 105 5.72 30.78 -19.16
C THR A 105 7.23 30.93 -18.93
N PRO A 106 7.91 31.84 -19.64
CA PRO A 106 9.36 32.01 -19.53
C PRO A 106 9.80 32.33 -18.09
N SER A 107 8.93 32.88 -17.24
CA SER A 107 9.20 33.12 -15.82
C SER A 107 9.19 31.85 -14.96
N ASP A 108 8.38 30.85 -15.29
CA ASP A 108 8.30 29.58 -14.53
C ASP A 108 9.51 28.67 -14.81
N LEU A 109 10.09 28.76 -16.02
CA LEU A 109 11.31 28.03 -16.40
C LEU A 109 12.59 28.61 -15.76
N GLU A 110 12.55 29.88 -15.34
CA GLU A 110 13.65 30.49 -14.59
C GLU A 110 13.61 30.12 -13.10
N GLU A 111 12.44 29.80 -12.54
CA GLU A 111 12.27 29.37 -11.14
C GLU A 111 12.53 27.87 -10.94
N ASP A 112 12.13 27.00 -11.86
CA ASP A 112 12.41 25.56 -11.77
C ASP A 112 12.71 24.95 -13.16
N PRO A 113 14.01 24.83 -13.53
CA PRO A 113 14.41 24.29 -14.82
C PRO A 113 14.11 22.78 -14.98
N ASP A 114 13.78 22.10 -13.90
CA ASP A 114 13.48 20.66 -13.87
C ASP A 114 11.98 20.38 -13.69
N ALA A 115 11.09 21.33 -14.00
CA ALA A 115 9.64 21.15 -13.84
C ALA A 115 9.12 19.94 -14.65
N VAL A 116 8.92 18.80 -13.96
CA VAL A 116 8.36 17.56 -14.52
C VAL A 116 6.84 17.56 -14.35
N PRO A 117 6.06 17.04 -15.32
CA PRO A 117 4.63 16.81 -15.11
C PRO A 117 4.40 15.94 -13.88
N HIS A 118 3.50 16.38 -13.01
CA HIS A 118 3.19 15.68 -11.76
C HIS A 118 1.69 15.37 -11.69
N LEU A 119 1.34 14.37 -10.88
CA LEU A 119 -0.05 13.98 -10.69
C LEU A 119 -0.78 14.93 -9.75
N CYS A 120 -1.94 15.41 -10.20
CA CYS A 120 -2.84 16.23 -9.41
C CYS A 120 -3.52 15.37 -8.33
N MET A 121 -3.08 15.50 -7.07
CA MET A 121 -3.58 14.67 -5.96
C MET A 121 -5.10 14.73 -5.79
N GLU A 122 -5.71 15.90 -5.96
CA GLU A 122 -7.17 16.04 -5.83
C GLU A 122 -7.94 15.26 -6.90
N ARG A 123 -7.46 15.29 -8.15
CA ARG A 123 -8.08 14.56 -9.25
C ARG A 123 -7.81 13.07 -9.15
N LEU A 124 -6.59 12.71 -8.74
CA LEU A 124 -6.19 11.32 -8.51
C LEU A 124 -7.07 10.68 -7.44
N ARG A 125 -7.27 11.30 -6.27
CA ARG A 125 -8.16 10.80 -5.20
C ARG A 125 -9.57 10.49 -5.69
N LYS A 126 -10.15 11.40 -6.50
CA LYS A 126 -11.52 11.24 -7.03
C LYS A 126 -11.62 10.03 -7.97
N ARG A 127 -10.61 9.80 -8.81
CA ARG A 127 -10.60 8.69 -9.79
C ARG A 127 -9.98 7.41 -9.24
N TRP A 128 -9.33 7.47 -8.09
CA TRP A 128 -8.60 6.37 -7.48
C TRP A 128 -9.40 5.06 -7.35
N PRO A 129 -10.65 5.07 -6.86
CA PRO A 129 -11.42 3.82 -6.73
C PRO A 129 -11.69 3.15 -8.08
N ALA A 130 -11.99 3.94 -9.11
CA ALA A 130 -12.23 3.43 -10.46
C ALA A 130 -10.94 2.88 -11.08
N LEU A 131 -9.82 3.58 -10.92
CA LEU A 131 -8.50 3.15 -11.41
C LEU A 131 -8.04 1.85 -10.73
N LEU A 132 -8.24 1.74 -9.41
CA LEU A 132 -7.95 0.52 -8.66
C LEU A 132 -8.84 -0.63 -9.10
N ALA A 133 -10.16 -0.45 -9.16
CA ALA A 133 -11.08 -1.50 -9.61
C ALA A 133 -10.66 -2.02 -10.99
N ALA A 134 -10.35 -1.10 -11.89
CA ALA A 134 -10.03 -1.46 -13.26
C ALA A 134 -8.66 -2.18 -13.38
N SER A 135 -7.72 -1.95 -12.44
CA SER A 135 -6.36 -2.51 -12.47
C SER A 135 -6.16 -3.73 -11.54
N PHE A 136 -7.00 -3.88 -10.52
CA PHE A 136 -6.85 -4.89 -9.46
C PHE A 136 -8.05 -5.84 -9.32
N ALA A 137 -9.23 -5.54 -9.88
CA ALA A 137 -10.40 -6.41 -9.79
C ALA A 137 -10.46 -7.51 -10.88
N MET A 138 -9.33 -7.82 -11.52
CA MET A 138 -9.15 -9.03 -12.35
C MET A 138 -8.49 -10.16 -11.55
#